data_AF-A0A964IW18-F1
#
_entry.id   AF-A0A964IW18-F1
#
_cell.length_a   1.000
_cell.length_b   1.000
_cell.length_c   1.000
_cell.angle_alpha   90.00
_cell.angle_beta   90.00
_cell.angle_gamma   90.00
#
_symmetry.space_group_name_H-M   'P 1'
#
loop_
_entity.id
_entity.type
_entity.pdbx_description
1 polymer ?
#
loop_
_entity_poly.entity_id
_entity_poly.type
_entity_poly.pdbx_seq_one_letter_code
_entity_poly.pdbx_strand_id
1 'polypeptide(L)'
;MLKRFIFAFLAFIGLIVPAAFALALLMAPPTPAAPLEQPGCGRNLADANAGVAALQARVKSLGAARGPEICNATRLYFLEVVKARAVTALCKTGPERERELGRLDADVEHINEAIAARCG
;
A
#
# COMPACT_ATOMS: atom_id res chain seq x y z
N MET A 1 -24.56 -38.00 49.76
CA MET A 1 -24.11 -38.37 48.40
C MET A 1 -24.47 -37.30 47.35
N LEU A 2 -25.72 -36.81 47.30
CA LEU A 2 -26.17 -35.80 46.32
C LEU A 2 -25.37 -34.48 46.31
N LYS A 3 -24.98 -33.97 47.49
CA LYS A 3 -24.26 -32.70 47.64
C LYS A 3 -22.82 -32.73 47.07
N ARG A 4 -22.16 -33.90 47.09
CA ARG A 4 -20.84 -34.10 46.47
C ARG A 4 -20.93 -34.20 44.94
N PHE A 5 -22.01 -34.81 44.43
CA PHE A 5 -22.28 -34.90 43.00
C PHE A 5 -22.52 -33.53 42.36
N ILE A 6 -23.30 -32.66 43.02
CA ILE A 6 -23.59 -31.30 42.54
C ILE A 6 -22.31 -30.44 42.49
N PHE A 7 -21.45 -30.52 43.51
CA PHE A 7 -20.17 -29.80 43.52
C PHE A 7 -19.20 -30.27 42.44
N ALA A 8 -19.10 -31.60 42.22
CA ALA A 8 -18.29 -32.15 41.14
C ALA A 8 -18.81 -31.73 39.76
N PHE A 9 -20.13 -31.69 39.58
CA PHE A 9 -20.77 -31.28 38.32
C PHE A 9 -20.55 -29.79 38.02
N LEU A 10 -20.68 -28.92 39.02
CA LEU A 10 -20.44 -27.47 38.88
C LEU A 10 -18.96 -27.15 38.61
N ALA A 11 -18.03 -27.88 39.26
CA ALA A 11 -16.60 -27.73 39.00
C ALA A 11 -16.22 -28.21 37.58
N PHE A 12 -16.85 -29.27 37.09
CA PHE A 12 -16.63 -29.80 35.74
C PHE A 12 -17.12 -28.82 34.66
N ILE A 13 -18.30 -28.21 34.86
CA ILE A 13 -18.83 -27.18 33.96
C ILE A 13 -17.96 -25.92 34.00
N GLY A 14 -17.56 -25.47 35.20
CA GLY A 14 -16.74 -24.28 35.38
C GLY A 14 -15.34 -24.37 34.79
N LEU A 15 -14.82 -25.59 34.57
CA LEU A 15 -13.49 -25.82 33.98
C LEU A 15 -13.54 -26.12 32.48
N ILE A 16 -14.57 -26.83 32.00
CA ILE A 16 -14.68 -27.21 30.58
C ILE A 16 -15.15 -26.05 29.70
N VAL A 17 -16.09 -25.24 30.18
CA VAL A 17 -16.61 -24.10 29.40
C VAL A 17 -15.51 -23.09 29.02
N PRO A 18 -14.66 -22.60 29.95
CA PRO A 18 -13.58 -21.68 29.59
C PRO A 18 -12.49 -22.35 28.76
N ALA A 19 -12.19 -23.63 28.96
CA ALA A 19 -11.20 -24.35 28.16
C ALA A 19 -11.63 -24.52 26.70
N ALA A 20 -12.90 -24.89 26.47
CA ALA A 20 -13.46 -25.01 25.12
C ALA A 20 -13.53 -23.64 24.41
N PHE A 21 -13.84 -22.57 25.16
CA PHE A 21 -13.87 -21.21 24.62
C PHE A 21 -12.47 -20.72 24.21
N ALA A 22 -11.45 -20.97 25.04
CA ALA A 22 -10.07 -20.64 24.71
C ALA A 22 -9.57 -21.41 23.47
N LEU A 23 -9.92 -22.70 23.36
CA LEU A 23 -9.56 -23.53 22.21
C LEU A 23 -10.25 -23.05 20.92
N ALA A 24 -11.50 -22.60 21.01
CA ALA A 24 -12.23 -22.04 19.87
C ALA A 24 -11.62 -20.72 19.38
N LEU A 25 -11.14 -19.86 20.28
CA LEU A 25 -10.43 -18.63 19.92
C LEU A 25 -9.08 -18.90 19.24
N LEU A 26 -8.35 -19.93 19.68
CA LEU A 26 -7.08 -20.36 19.07
C LEU A 26 -7.26 -20.93 17.66
N MET A 27 -8.42 -21.54 17.37
CA MET A 27 -8.74 -22.11 16.05
C MET A 27 -9.48 -21.14 15.14
N ALA A 28 -9.76 -19.90 15.59
CA ALA A 28 -10.38 -18.91 14.73
C ALA A 28 -9.38 -18.53 13.61
N PRO A 29 -9.75 -18.68 12.33
CA PRO A 29 -8.91 -18.23 11.24
C PRO A 29 -8.70 -16.72 11.36
N PRO A 30 -7.50 -16.20 11.05
CA PRO A 30 -7.27 -14.76 11.05
C PRO A 30 -8.24 -14.12 10.06
N THR A 31 -9.15 -13.30 10.58
CA THR A 31 -10.00 -12.47 9.73
C THR A 31 -9.09 -11.49 9.00
N PRO A 32 -9.07 -11.48 7.67
CA PRO A 32 -8.33 -10.46 6.94
C PRO A 32 -8.90 -9.11 7.34
N ALA A 33 -8.03 -8.22 7.84
CA ALA A 33 -8.43 -6.86 8.15
C ALA A 33 -9.11 -6.27 6.91
N ALA A 34 -10.35 -5.80 7.07
CA ALA A 34 -11.03 -5.08 6.01
C ALA A 34 -10.12 -3.93 5.55
N PRO A 35 -9.88 -3.76 4.23
CA PRO A 35 -9.10 -2.64 3.75
C PRO A 35 -9.71 -1.36 4.33
N LEU A 36 -8.92 -0.58 5.08
CA LEU A 36 -9.29 0.78 5.42
C LEU A 36 -9.28 1.56 4.09
N GLU A 37 -10.40 1.57 3.37
CA GLU A 37 -10.55 2.44 2.20
C GLU A 37 -10.49 3.89 2.69
N GLN A 38 -9.33 4.52 2.53
CA GLN A 38 -9.19 5.95 2.77
C GLN A 38 -10.14 6.67 1.79
N PRO A 39 -11.06 7.53 2.27
CA PRO A 39 -11.97 8.23 1.39
C PRO A 39 -11.18 9.05 0.35
N GLY A 40 -11.56 8.90 -0.92
CA GLY A 40 -10.92 9.61 -2.04
C GLY A 40 -9.74 8.89 -2.69
N CYS A 41 -9.34 7.69 -2.23
CA CYS A 41 -8.20 6.97 -2.82
C CYS A 41 -8.33 6.69 -4.31
N GLY A 42 -9.52 6.31 -4.80
CA GLY A 42 -9.73 6.10 -6.24
C GLY A 42 -9.46 7.36 -7.07
N ARG A 43 -9.94 8.52 -6.59
CA ARG A 43 -9.69 9.81 -7.24
C ARG A 43 -8.23 10.22 -7.15
N ASN A 44 -7.61 10.09 -5.97
CA ASN A 44 -6.20 10.44 -5.77
C ASN A 44 -5.27 9.60 -6.65
N LEU A 45 -5.54 8.30 -6.77
CA LEU A 45 -4.80 7.40 -7.67
C LEU A 45 -4.98 7.80 -9.14
N ALA A 46 -6.21 8.10 -9.55
CA ALA A 46 -6.49 8.56 -10.92
C ALA A 46 -5.77 9.89 -11.23
N ASP A 47 -5.86 10.86 -10.33
CA ASP A 47 -5.24 12.18 -10.46
C ASP A 47 -3.70 12.06 -10.51
N ALA A 48 -3.11 11.21 -9.67
CA ALA A 48 -1.67 10.96 -9.67
C ALA A 48 -1.20 10.28 -10.97
N ASN A 49 -1.92 9.25 -11.43
CA ASN A 49 -1.61 8.57 -12.68
C ASN A 49 -1.75 9.50 -13.90
N ALA A 50 -2.77 10.35 -13.90
CA ALA A 50 -2.95 11.37 -14.94
C ALA A 50 -1.80 12.39 -14.95
N GLY A 51 -1.35 12.83 -13.77
CA GLY A 51 -0.19 13.74 -13.63
C GLY A 51 1.11 13.13 -14.17
N VAL A 52 1.39 11.88 -13.80
CA VAL A 52 2.52 11.09 -14.33
C VAL A 52 2.43 10.97 -15.85
N ALA A 53 1.28 10.59 -16.39
CA ALA A 53 1.09 10.43 -17.84
C ALA A 53 1.28 11.75 -18.60
N ALA A 54 0.75 12.86 -18.07
CA ALA A 54 0.86 14.17 -18.68
C ALA A 54 2.31 14.65 -18.75
N LEU A 55 3.07 14.53 -17.66
CA LEU A 55 4.48 14.93 -17.66
C LEU A 55 5.37 13.97 -18.42
N GLN A 56 5.08 12.67 -18.41
CA GLN A 56 5.77 11.72 -19.26
C GLN A 56 5.58 12.07 -20.74
N ALA A 57 4.37 12.41 -21.16
CA ALA A 57 4.08 12.85 -22.52
C ALA A 57 4.84 14.13 -22.87
N ARG A 58 4.91 15.10 -21.95
CA ARG A 58 5.68 16.34 -22.14
C ARG A 58 7.18 16.09 -22.27
N VAL A 59 7.76 15.22 -21.44
CA VAL A 59 9.18 14.84 -21.56
C VAL A 59 9.43 14.15 -22.90
N LYS A 60 8.53 13.25 -23.33
CA LYS A 60 8.60 12.59 -24.63
C LYS A 60 8.51 13.57 -25.80
N SER A 61 7.62 14.57 -25.73
CA SER A 61 7.45 15.56 -26.81
C SER A 61 8.65 16.50 -26.96
N LEU A 62 9.37 16.77 -25.87
CA LEU A 62 10.63 17.52 -25.91
C LEU A 62 11.79 16.67 -26.47
N GLY A 63 11.63 15.35 -26.58
CA GLY A 63 12.56 14.45 -27.25
C GLY A 63 13.96 14.43 -26.62
N ALA A 64 14.98 14.35 -27.48
CA ALA A 64 16.39 14.41 -27.07
C ALA A 64 16.92 15.86 -26.97
N ALA A 65 16.04 16.86 -26.95
CA ALA A 65 16.44 18.24 -26.77
C ALA A 65 17.28 18.37 -25.49
N ARG A 66 18.30 19.23 -25.55
CA ARG A 66 19.11 19.62 -24.40
C ARG A 66 18.78 21.06 -24.06
N GLY A 67 18.75 21.38 -22.77
CA GLY A 67 18.49 22.75 -22.32
C GLY A 67 17.63 22.83 -21.07
N PRO A 68 17.37 24.06 -20.58
CA PRO A 68 16.66 24.28 -19.33
C PRO A 68 15.22 23.77 -19.35
N GLU A 69 14.57 23.75 -20.52
CA GLU A 69 13.19 23.29 -20.65
C GLU A 69 13.02 21.78 -20.43
N ILE A 70 13.83 20.95 -21.08
CA ILE A 70 13.82 19.49 -20.85
C ILE A 70 14.17 19.18 -19.40
N CYS A 71 15.12 19.91 -18.81
CA CYS A 71 15.52 19.71 -17.43
C CYS A 71 14.43 20.05 -16.43
N ASN A 72 13.71 21.15 -16.65
CA ASN A 72 12.56 21.50 -15.85
C ASN A 72 11.43 20.46 -16.01
N ALA A 73 11.12 20.06 -17.25
CA ALA A 73 10.10 19.04 -17.51
C ALA A 73 10.43 17.69 -16.86
N THR A 74 11.68 17.23 -16.93
CA THR A 74 12.12 15.97 -16.31
C THR A 74 12.11 16.06 -14.78
N ARG A 75 12.49 17.20 -14.18
CA ARG A 75 12.38 17.41 -12.72
C ARG A 75 10.92 17.42 -12.25
N LEU A 76 10.02 18.06 -13.00
CA LEU A 76 8.59 18.01 -12.69
C LEU A 76 8.07 16.57 -12.83
N TYR A 77 8.49 15.84 -13.86
CA TYR A 77 8.09 14.45 -14.06
C TYR A 77 8.51 13.57 -12.88
N PHE A 78 9.74 13.74 -12.38
CA PHE A 78 10.22 13.09 -11.16
C PHE A 78 9.27 13.34 -9.97
N LEU A 79 8.86 14.59 -9.74
CA LEU A 79 7.97 14.94 -8.63
C LEU A 79 6.60 14.26 -8.75
N GLU A 80 6.01 14.18 -9.94
CA GLU A 80 4.73 13.47 -10.12
C GLU A 80 4.88 11.96 -9.90
N VAL A 81 6.01 11.35 -10.28
CA VAL A 81 6.26 9.92 -9.99
C VAL A 81 6.42 9.68 -8.49
N VAL A 82 7.16 10.53 -7.77
CA VAL A 82 7.29 10.45 -6.30
C VAL A 82 5.93 10.63 -5.61
N LYS A 83 5.10 11.55 -6.09
CA LYS A 83 3.73 11.73 -5.61
C LYS A 83 2.87 10.49 -5.87
N ALA A 84 2.92 9.92 -7.08
CA ALA A 84 2.19 8.70 -7.40
C ALA A 84 2.60 7.54 -6.49
N ARG A 85 3.90 7.41 -6.18
CA ARG A 85 4.41 6.43 -5.21
C ARG A 85 3.80 6.63 -3.83
N ALA A 86 3.78 7.86 -3.32
CA ALA A 86 3.20 8.15 -2.01
C ALA A 86 1.71 7.81 -1.97
N VAL A 87 0.95 8.18 -3.01
CA VAL A 87 -0.48 7.87 -3.10
C VAL A 87 -0.71 6.35 -3.20
N THR A 88 0.07 5.62 -4.00
CA THR A 88 0.00 4.15 -4.09
C THR A 88 0.30 3.49 -2.75
N ALA A 89 1.30 3.97 -2.02
CA ALA A 89 1.64 3.45 -0.69
C ALA A 89 0.51 3.64 0.33
N LEU A 90 -0.23 4.75 0.22
CA LEU A 90 -1.36 5.08 1.09
C LEU A 90 -2.67 4.38 0.67
N CYS A 91 -2.90 4.22 -0.63
CA CYS A 91 -4.21 3.86 -1.17
C CYS A 91 -4.33 2.41 -1.64
N LYS A 92 -3.22 1.69 -1.82
CA LYS A 92 -3.24 0.26 -2.18
C LYS A 92 -2.72 -0.59 -1.02
N THR A 93 -3.08 -1.87 -1.03
CA THR A 93 -2.62 -2.88 -0.06
C THR A 93 -2.27 -4.19 -0.79
N GLY A 94 -1.55 -5.08 -0.11
CA GLY A 94 -1.25 -6.41 -0.63
C GLY A 94 -0.18 -6.45 -1.76
N PRO A 95 -0.09 -7.56 -2.51
CA PRO A 95 0.98 -7.78 -3.48
C PRO A 95 0.92 -6.84 -4.70
N GLU A 96 -0.26 -6.34 -5.05
CA GLU A 96 -0.41 -5.35 -6.13
C GLU A 96 0.29 -4.04 -5.76
N ARG A 97 0.14 -3.58 -4.50
CA ARG A 97 0.84 -2.41 -3.97
C ARG A 97 2.35 -2.58 -4.10
N GLU A 98 2.92 -3.69 -3.65
CA GLU A 98 4.37 -3.91 -3.71
C GLU A 98 4.89 -3.87 -5.14
N ARG A 99 4.17 -4.50 -6.07
CA ARG A 99 4.55 -4.52 -7.48
C ARG A 99 4.56 -3.12 -8.08
N GLU A 100 3.53 -2.33 -7.78
CA GLU A 100 3.42 -0.97 -8.31
C GLU A 100 4.42 -0.02 -7.66
N LEU A 101 4.66 -0.15 -6.35
CA LEU A 101 5.72 0.60 -5.67
C LEU A 101 7.09 0.27 -6.26
N GLY A 102 7.40 -1.00 -6.52
CA GLY A 102 8.66 -1.40 -7.16
C GLY A 102 8.82 -0.82 -8.57
N ARG A 103 7.74 -0.72 -9.35
CA ARG A 103 7.77 -0.04 -10.65
C ARG A 103 8.05 1.46 -10.51
N LEU A 104 7.38 2.12 -9.57
CA LEU A 104 7.55 3.55 -9.32
C LEU A 104 8.95 3.86 -8.77
N ASP A 105 9.52 2.99 -7.93
CA ASP A 105 10.89 3.11 -7.43
C ASP A 105 11.92 3.04 -8.57
N ALA A 106 11.76 2.09 -9.48
CA ALA A 106 12.60 2.00 -10.67
C ALA A 106 12.46 3.25 -11.57
N ASP A 107 11.25 3.78 -11.74
CA ASP A 107 11.01 5.01 -12.49
C ASP A 107 11.71 6.22 -11.81
N VAL A 108 11.65 6.33 -10.49
CA VAL A 108 12.34 7.37 -9.70
C VAL A 108 13.85 7.32 -9.92
N GLU A 109 14.46 6.14 -9.81
CA GLU A 109 15.90 5.95 -10.03
C GLU A 109 16.29 6.34 -11.46
N HIS A 110 15.56 5.81 -12.46
CA HIS A 110 15.83 6.08 -13.87
C HIS A 110 15.71 7.58 -14.22
N ILE A 111 14.68 8.26 -13.71
CA ILE A 111 14.50 9.70 -13.97
C ILE A 111 15.59 10.50 -13.27
N ASN A 112 15.98 10.12 -12.05
CA ASN A 112 17.04 10.81 -11.32
C ASN A 112 18.39 10.71 -12.04
N GLU A 113 18.73 9.53 -12.58
CA GLU A 113 19.91 9.35 -13.43
C GLU A 113 19.83 10.21 -14.70
N ALA A 114 18.67 10.28 -15.35
CA ALA A 114 18.46 11.12 -16.52
C ALA A 114 18.64 12.62 -16.21
N ILE A 115 18.21 13.08 -15.03
CA ILE A 115 18.44 14.44 -14.56
C ILE A 115 19.94 14.66 -14.34
N ALA A 116 20.62 13.76 -13.64
CA ALA A 116 22.07 13.88 -13.40
C ALA A 116 22.87 13.93 -14.70
N ALA A 117 22.50 13.12 -15.70
CA ALA A 117 23.21 13.06 -16.98
C ALA A 117 22.96 14.25 -17.90
N ARG A 118 21.80 14.92 -17.80
CA ARG A 118 21.36 15.95 -18.76
C ARG A 118 21.31 17.36 -18.18
N CYS A 119 21.28 17.50 -16.85
CA CYS A 119 20.93 18.72 -16.14
C CYS A 119 21.88 19.08 -14.99
N GLY A 120 22.97 18.32 -14.82
CA GLY A 120 24.07 18.60 -13.91
C GLY A 120 25.10 19.56 -14.52
#